data_AF-A0AAU1DWZ8-F1
#
_entry.id   AF-A0AAU1DWZ8-F1
#
_cell.length_a   1.000
_cell.length_b   1.000
_cell.length_c   1.000
_cell.angle_alpha   90.00
_cell.angle_beta   90.00
_cell.angle_gamma   90.00
#
_symmetry.space_group_name_H-M   'P 1'
#
loop_
_entity.id
_entity.type
_entity.pdbx_description
1 polymer ?
#
loop_
_entity_poly.entity_id
_entity_poly.type
_entity_poly.pdbx_seq_one_letter_code
_entity_poly.pdbx_strand_id
1 'polypeptide(L)'
;MTRWILSRPESLTEIEQLRLKAVLANCPELDALTGHVRSFAQMLTERQGERLPQWLQAVRHDDLPSLHSLAAGIDRDRDAVIAGLTLPWSSGVVEGHVNRIKMLKRQMFGRAGFSLLRKRVLLA
;
A
#
# COMPACT_ATOMS: atom_id res chain seq x y z
N MET A 1 -9.74 13.02 4.33
CA MET A 1 -8.48 13.47 3.71
C MET A 1 -7.64 12.31 3.14
N THR A 2 -7.33 11.27 3.91
CA THR A 2 -6.51 10.13 3.46
C THR A 2 -7.04 9.47 2.18
N ARG A 3 -8.36 9.33 2.04
CA ARG A 3 -9.01 8.86 0.80
C ARG A 3 -8.63 9.70 -0.41
N TRP A 4 -8.58 11.03 -0.29
CA TRP A 4 -8.23 11.90 -1.41
C TRP A 4 -6.76 11.80 -1.82
N ILE A 5 -5.87 11.58 -0.85
CA ILE A 5 -4.43 11.39 -1.11
C ILE A 5 -4.16 10.04 -1.80
N LEU A 6 -4.89 8.98 -1.39
CA LEU A 6 -4.72 7.62 -1.91
C LEU A 6 -5.50 7.35 -3.22
N SER A 7 -6.44 8.21 -3.59
CA SER A 7 -7.19 8.09 -4.84
C SER A 7 -6.40 8.62 -6.03
N ARG A 8 -6.69 8.09 -7.24
CA ARG A 8 -6.20 8.69 -8.48
C ARG A 8 -6.76 10.11 -8.61
N PRO A 9 -5.95 11.12 -8.96
CA PRO A 9 -6.42 12.49 -9.11
C PRO A 9 -7.64 12.61 -10.05
N GLU A 10 -7.60 11.86 -11.15
CA GLU A 10 -8.66 11.74 -12.18
C GLU A 10 -10.03 11.32 -11.61
N SER A 11 -10.03 10.63 -10.46
CA SER A 11 -11.24 10.09 -9.83
C SER A 11 -11.88 11.02 -8.79
N LEU A 12 -11.21 12.15 -8.49
CA LEU A 12 -11.71 13.14 -7.56
C LEU A 12 -12.61 14.13 -8.28
N THR A 13 -13.75 14.45 -7.68
CA THR A 13 -14.61 15.54 -8.17
C THR A 13 -13.88 16.88 -8.10
N GLU A 14 -14.28 17.86 -8.91
CA GLU A 14 -13.67 19.21 -8.89
C GLU A 14 -13.69 19.84 -7.48
N ILE A 15 -14.79 19.65 -6.74
CA ILE A 15 -14.93 20.13 -5.36
C ILE A 15 -13.91 19.46 -4.43
N GLU A 16 -13.69 18.15 -4.58
CA GLU A 16 -12.69 17.41 -3.78
C GLU A 16 -11.27 17.83 -4.14
N GLN A 17 -10.97 18.06 -5.42
CA GLN A 17 -9.67 18.55 -5.86
C GLN A 17 -9.39 19.95 -5.28
N LEU A 18 -10.37 20.85 -5.32
CA LEU A 18 -10.25 22.19 -4.78
C LEU A 18 -10.03 22.17 -3.26
N ARG A 19 -10.80 21.33 -2.54
CA ARG A 19 -10.63 21.14 -1.09
C ARG A 19 -9.27 20.55 -0.75
N LEU A 20 -8.81 19.53 -1.49
CA LEU A 20 -7.49 18.96 -1.28
C LEU A 20 -6.42 20.03 -1.49
N LYS A 21 -6.47 20.77 -2.60
CA LYS A 21 -5.52 21.86 -2.89
C LYS A 21 -5.48 22.90 -1.78
N ALA A 22 -6.64 23.30 -1.26
CA ALA A 22 -6.72 24.24 -0.15
C ALA A 22 -6.03 23.69 1.10
N VAL A 23 -6.23 22.42 1.46
CA VAL A 23 -5.57 21.83 2.63
C VAL A 23 -4.05 21.73 2.44
N LEU A 24 -3.59 21.28 1.26
CA LEU A 24 -2.16 21.15 0.97
C LEU A 24 -1.44 22.52 1.01
N ALA A 25 -2.09 23.58 0.53
CA ALA A 25 -1.53 24.93 0.60
C ALA A 25 -1.33 25.45 2.04
N ASN A 26 -2.03 24.88 3.03
CA ASN A 26 -1.93 25.29 4.43
C ASN A 26 -0.99 24.38 5.26
N CYS A 27 -0.49 23.28 4.70
CA CYS A 27 0.38 22.34 5.41
C CYS A 27 1.43 21.76 4.45
N PRO A 28 2.63 22.37 4.37
CA PRO A 28 3.71 21.93 3.47
C PRO A 28 4.13 20.47 3.67
N GLU A 29 4.10 19.97 4.91
CA GLU A 29 4.42 18.59 5.25
C GLU A 29 3.44 17.61 4.60
N LEU A 30 2.17 18.01 4.54
CA LEU A 30 1.09 17.22 3.95
C LEU A 30 1.09 17.27 2.42
N ASP A 31 1.56 18.38 1.84
CA ASP A 31 1.84 18.50 0.42
C ASP A 31 2.99 17.57 0.00
N ALA A 32 4.13 17.64 0.72
CA ALA A 32 5.26 16.75 0.52
C ALA A 32 4.87 15.27 0.65
N LEU A 33 4.13 14.92 1.72
CA LEU A 33 3.57 13.58 1.91
C LEU A 33 2.73 13.13 0.73
N THR A 34 1.84 14.00 0.24
CA THR A 34 0.97 13.70 -0.89
C THR A 34 1.77 13.45 -2.17
N GLY A 35 2.84 14.22 -2.39
CA GLY A 35 3.80 14.00 -3.48
C GLY A 35 4.47 12.63 -3.42
N HIS A 36 5.00 12.24 -2.25
CA HIS A 36 5.64 10.93 -2.06
C HIS A 36 4.67 9.76 -2.26
N VAL A 37 3.45 9.87 -1.75
CA VAL A 37 2.42 8.84 -1.93
C VAL A 37 2.05 8.68 -3.40
N ARG A 38 1.83 9.80 -4.12
CA ARG A 38 1.45 9.77 -5.54
C ARG A 38 2.56 9.23 -6.44
N SER A 39 3.80 9.66 -6.21
CA SER A 39 4.96 9.16 -6.96
C SER A 39 5.22 7.67 -6.71
N PHE A 40 5.06 7.19 -5.47
CA PHE A 40 5.15 5.76 -5.16
C PHE A 40 4.03 4.96 -5.84
N ALA A 41 2.79 5.46 -5.81
CA ALA A 41 1.66 4.81 -6.46
C ALA A 41 1.83 4.73 -8.00
N GLN A 42 2.39 5.78 -8.60
CA GLN A 42 2.76 5.76 -10.03
C GLN A 42 3.83 4.70 -10.30
N MET A 43 4.90 4.66 -9.50
CA MET A 43 5.97 3.67 -9.62
C MET A 43 5.43 2.23 -9.54
N LEU A 44 4.51 1.97 -8.60
CA LEU A 44 3.83 0.68 -8.46
C LEU A 44 2.95 0.35 -9.67
N THR A 45 2.21 1.32 -10.19
CA THR A 45 1.26 1.12 -11.30
C THR A 45 1.97 0.93 -12.64
N GLU A 46 3.05 1.69 -12.87
CA GLU A 46 3.85 1.67 -14.10
C GLU A 46 5.01 0.65 -14.04
N ARG A 47 5.14 -0.04 -12.90
CA ARG A 47 6.15 -1.06 -12.62
C ARG A 47 7.60 -0.60 -12.76
N GLN A 48 7.91 0.55 -12.18
CA GLN A 48 9.21 1.23 -12.28
C GLN A 48 10.09 1.01 -11.05
N GLY A 49 10.32 -0.25 -10.66
CA GLY A 49 11.08 -0.58 -9.46
C GLY A 49 12.51 0.00 -9.44
N GLU A 50 13.10 0.27 -10.61
CA GLU A 50 14.40 0.94 -10.75
C GLU A 50 14.43 2.36 -10.17
N ARG A 51 13.28 3.03 -10.04
CA ARG A 51 13.16 4.38 -9.48
C ARG A 51 13.09 4.40 -7.96
N LEU A 52 12.96 3.25 -7.31
CA LEU A 52 12.86 3.14 -5.85
C LEU A 52 14.01 3.84 -5.10
N PRO A 53 15.28 3.73 -5.50
CA PRO A 53 16.38 4.38 -4.79
C PRO A 53 16.28 5.91 -4.80
N GLN A 54 15.86 6.48 -5.93
CA GLN A 54 15.64 7.93 -6.05
C GLN A 54 14.48 8.38 -5.15
N TRP A 55 13.39 7.61 -5.11
CA TRP A 55 12.26 7.92 -4.23
C TRP A 55 12.64 7.85 -2.75
N LEU A 56 13.41 6.83 -2.33
CA LEU A 56 13.90 6.74 -0.96
C LEU A 56 14.78 7.93 -0.56
N GLN A 57 15.61 8.44 -1.48
CA GLN A 57 16.40 9.65 -1.24
C GLN A 57 15.51 10.88 -1.05
N ALA A 58 14.50 11.05 -1.91
CA ALA A 58 13.56 12.17 -1.81
C ALA A 58 12.80 12.15 -0.47
N VAL A 59 12.31 10.98 -0.05
CA VAL A 59 11.62 10.79 1.23
C VAL A 59 12.51 11.13 2.43
N ARG A 60 13.81 10.82 2.36
CA ARG A 60 14.77 11.12 3.44
C ARG A 60 15.18 12.59 3.49
N HIS A 61 15.03 13.32 2.39
CA HIS A 61 15.33 14.75 2.32
C HIS A 61 14.26 15.57 3.04
N ASP A 62 12.99 15.16 2.93
CA ASP A 62 11.89 15.83 3.60
C ASP A 62 11.78 15.39 5.07
N ASP A 63 11.44 16.33 5.96
CA ASP A 63 11.27 16.07 7.39
C ASP A 63 9.89 15.43 7.67
N LEU A 64 9.74 14.17 7.25
CA LEU A 64 8.53 13.36 7.45
C LEU A 64 8.86 12.09 8.24
N PRO A 65 8.97 12.17 9.59
CA PRO A 65 9.41 11.04 10.42
C PRO A 65 8.61 9.76 10.23
N SER A 66 7.29 9.88 10.02
CA SER A 66 6.40 8.75 9.73
C SER A 66 6.80 8.01 8.46
N LEU A 67 7.26 8.72 7.42
CA LEU A 67 7.71 8.12 6.16
C LEU A 67 9.14 7.58 6.25
N HIS A 68 9.99 8.14 7.10
CA HIS A 68 11.34 7.60 7.32
C HIS A 68 11.30 6.18 7.86
N SER A 69 10.34 5.88 8.75
CA SER A 69 10.15 4.51 9.26
C SER A 69 9.78 3.51 8.15
N LEU A 70 8.92 3.93 7.22
CA LEU A 70 8.56 3.17 6.02
C LEU A 70 9.76 2.99 5.10
N ALA A 71 10.52 4.06 4.83
CA ALA A 71 11.72 4.02 4.01
C ALA A 71 12.78 3.07 4.58
N ALA A 72 12.96 3.04 5.91
CA ALA A 72 13.85 2.09 6.58
C ALA A 72 13.35 0.65 6.50
N GLY A 73 12.02 0.43 6.56
CA GLY A 73 11.42 -0.87 6.30
C GLY A 73 11.69 -1.36 4.87
N ILE A 74 11.43 -0.51 3.89
CA ILE A 74 11.67 -0.80 2.47
C ILE A 74 13.15 -1.12 2.20
N ASP A 75 14.08 -0.37 2.80
CA ASP A 75 15.52 -0.57 2.54
C ASP A 75 16.02 -1.93 3.07
N ARG A 76 15.42 -2.46 4.15
CA ARG A 76 15.74 -3.80 4.67
C ARG A 76 15.35 -4.92 3.71
N ASP A 77 14.25 -4.75 2.98
CA ASP A 77 13.70 -5.71 2.03
C ASP A 77 13.84 -5.24 0.57
N ARG A 78 14.85 -4.40 0.30
CA ARG A 78 14.96 -3.62 -0.96
C ARG A 78 14.80 -4.46 -2.22
N ASP A 79 15.51 -5.58 -2.33
CA ASP A 79 15.45 -6.43 -3.52
C ASP A 79 14.05 -7.01 -3.73
N ALA A 80 13.39 -7.42 -2.64
CA ALA A 80 12.02 -7.93 -2.70
C ALA A 80 11.02 -6.82 -3.09
N VAL A 81 11.21 -5.59 -2.59
CA VAL A 81 10.37 -4.45 -2.95
C VAL A 81 10.58 -4.05 -4.41
N ILE A 82 11.83 -3.98 -4.89
CA ILE A 82 12.13 -3.73 -6.32
C ILE A 82 11.46 -4.79 -7.19
N ALA A 83 11.58 -6.07 -6.83
CA ALA A 83 10.92 -7.15 -7.55
C ALA A 83 9.40 -6.99 -7.55
N GLY A 84 8.79 -6.66 -6.41
CA GLY A 84 7.35 -6.40 -6.28
C GLY A 84 6.88 -5.17 -7.06
N LEU A 85 7.74 -4.18 -7.25
CA LEU A 85 7.48 -2.98 -8.06
C LEU A 85 7.80 -3.19 -9.55
N THR A 86 8.38 -4.30 -9.98
CA THR A 86 8.82 -4.49 -11.38
C THR A 86 8.10 -5.66 -12.05
N LEU A 87 7.92 -6.76 -11.33
CA LEU A 87 7.39 -8.00 -11.87
C LEU A 87 5.86 -7.94 -12.01
N PRO A 88 5.27 -8.68 -12.97
CA PRO A 88 3.82 -8.76 -13.11
C PRO A 88 3.13 -9.59 -12.02
N TRP A 89 3.90 -10.25 -11.16
CA TRP A 89 3.40 -11.18 -10.16
C TRP A 89 2.87 -10.46 -8.92
N SER A 90 1.73 -10.90 -8.40
CA SER A 90 1.19 -10.41 -7.14
C SER A 90 0.78 -11.56 -6.24
N SER A 91 0.92 -11.39 -4.93
CA SER A 91 0.42 -12.31 -3.91
C SER A 91 -1.10 -12.23 -3.71
N GLY A 92 -1.81 -11.34 -4.42
CA GLY A 92 -3.21 -11.01 -4.12
C GLY A 92 -4.16 -12.19 -4.12
N VAL A 93 -4.04 -13.12 -5.08
CA VAL A 93 -4.86 -14.35 -5.11
C VAL A 93 -4.55 -15.26 -3.91
N VAL A 94 -3.26 -15.43 -3.60
CA VAL A 94 -2.79 -16.24 -2.47
C VAL A 94 -3.27 -15.64 -1.15
N GLU A 95 -3.14 -14.32 -0.98
CA GLU A 95 -3.64 -13.59 0.18
C GLU A 95 -5.16 -13.67 0.31
N GLY A 96 -5.90 -13.62 -0.79
CA GLY A 96 -7.34 -13.85 -0.83
C GLY A 96 -7.72 -15.21 -0.27
N HIS A 97 -7.03 -16.28 -0.71
CA HIS A 97 -7.23 -17.63 -0.17
C HIS A 97 -6.87 -17.71 1.32
N VAL A 98 -5.74 -17.13 1.73
CA VAL A 98 -5.31 -17.09 3.14
C VAL A 98 -6.35 -16.37 4.00
N ASN A 99 -6.90 -15.26 3.53
CA ASN A 99 -7.94 -14.50 4.23
C ASN A 99 -9.25 -15.29 4.33
N ARG A 100 -9.67 -15.99 3.27
CA ARG A 100 -10.83 -16.90 3.31
C ARG A 100 -10.63 -18.00 4.35
N ILE A 101 -9.47 -18.64 4.38
CA ILE A 101 -9.15 -19.69 5.36
C ILE A 101 -9.14 -19.13 6.79
N LYS A 102 -8.53 -17.95 7.01
CA LYS A 102 -8.56 -17.27 8.31
C LYS A 102 -9.98 -16.95 8.75
N MET A 103 -10.85 -16.50 7.84
CA MET A 103 -12.27 -16.24 8.11
C MET A 103 -13.01 -17.51 8.53
N LEU A 104 -12.86 -18.60 7.76
CA LEU A 104 -13.48 -19.89 8.10
C LEU A 104 -13.01 -20.41 9.46
N LYS A 105 -11.72 -20.25 9.80
CA LYS A 105 -11.19 -20.60 11.12
C LYS A 105 -11.77 -19.72 12.24
N ARG A 106 -11.95 -18.42 12.00
CA ARG A 106 -12.56 -17.46 12.96
C ARG A 106 -14.04 -17.77 13.22
N GLN A 107 -14.80 -18.16 12.20
CA GLN A 107 -16.18 -18.65 12.36
C GLN A 107 -16.29 -19.90 13.25
N MET A 108 -15.18 -20.60 13.50
CA MET A 108 -15.09 -21.77 14.37
C MET A 108 -14.44 -21.46 15.71
N PHE A 109 -14.34 -20.17 16.07
CA PHE A 109 -13.67 -19.69 17.28
C PHE A 109 -12.23 -20.19 17.42
N GLY A 110 -11.56 -20.50 16.29
CA GLY A 110 -10.20 -21.05 16.28
C GLY A 110 -10.08 -22.49 16.77
N ARG A 111 -11.18 -23.17 17.10
CA ARG A 111 -11.20 -24.52 17.70
C ARG A 111 -11.15 -25.66 16.68
N ALA A 112 -11.13 -25.34 15.40
CA ALA A 112 -11.08 -26.33 14.33
C ALA A 112 -9.66 -26.89 14.17
N GLY A 113 -9.49 -28.19 14.43
CA GLY A 113 -8.31 -28.94 13.98
C GLY A 113 -8.24 -29.04 12.45
N PHE A 114 -7.08 -29.46 11.92
CA PHE A 114 -6.82 -29.46 10.48
C PHE A 114 -7.88 -30.25 9.67
N SER A 115 -8.27 -31.43 10.14
CA SER A 115 -9.25 -32.30 9.47
C SER A 115 -10.61 -31.61 9.27
N LEU A 116 -11.10 -30.92 10.30
CA LEU A 116 -12.37 -30.20 10.28
C LEU A 116 -12.26 -28.91 9.45
N LEU A 117 -11.14 -28.18 9.54
CA LEU A 117 -10.89 -27.00 8.73
C LEU A 117 -10.81 -27.35 7.23
N ARG A 118 -10.11 -28.44 6.88
CA ARG A 118 -10.01 -28.95 5.51
C ARG A 118 -11.39 -29.27 4.93
N LYS A 119 -12.23 -30.01 5.68
CA LYS A 119 -13.60 -30.31 5.26
C LYS A 119 -14.40 -29.03 4.99
N ARG A 120 -14.30 -28.04 5.88
CA ARG A 120 -15.01 -26.76 5.72
C ARG A 120 -14.52 -25.93 4.54
N VAL A 121 -13.22 -25.94 4.24
CA VAL A 121 -12.66 -25.22 3.09
C VAL A 121 -13.08 -25.88 1.76
N LEU A 122 -13.13 -27.21 1.70
CA LEU A 122 -13.48 -27.96 0.48
C LEU A 122 -14.98 -27.98 0.18
N LEU A 123 -15.84 -27.80 1.20
CA LEU A 123 -17.30 -27.86 1.09
C LEU A 123 -17.98 -26.47 1.04
N ALA A 124 -17.21 -25.39 1.04
CA ALA A 124 -17.69 -24.00 1.07
C ALA A 124 -17.50 -23.26 -0.25
#